data_AF-A0A966MUW0-F1
#
_entry.id   AF-A0A966MUW0-F1
#
_cell.length_a   1.000
_cell.length_b   1.000
_cell.length_c   1.000
_cell.angle_alpha   90.00
_cell.angle_beta   90.00
_cell.angle_gamma   90.00
#
_symmetry.space_group_name_H-M   'P 1'
#
loop_
_entity.id
_entity.type
_entity.pdbx_description
1 polymer ?
#
loop_
_entity_poly.entity_id
_entity_poly.type
_entity_poly.pdbx_seq_one_letter_code
_entity_poly.pdbx_strand_id
1 'polypeptide(L)'
;MRLACAYRAAFKKDVLIDLVGYRRHGHNEGDEPMYTQPTRTAAIRKHPTVPQVWASRLVSEGVMSADDAAQVERSVSQRYADIHARFKQSLLGSEKHAPWPADTVEAAPTPVVTSVRPERLHFVNESLLQWPADFAVNPRLAKQLERRRETMGEQGGIEWGHAEALAFGSLILDGMSVRITGQDAERGTFSHRHSVLNDVNTGRKYAPLANLPGAKGAFEVYNSALSETAVLAFEYGYSVVATDTLTLWEAQFGDFVNVAQPIIDQFIVADRAKWGQDSGLVMLLPHGYEGQGPEHSSARLERFLQLCAEGNMTVAYCSTPAQYFHLLRRQALRAPRRPLICMQPKSLLRLPQAASKLDDLVHGGFQSVIDDPIASQHRDEVRRIVFCAGKVYYD
;
A
#
# COMPACT_ATOMS: atom_id res chain seq x y z
N MET A 1 -20.00 -26.11 7.73
CA MET A 1 -19.90 -24.75 8.31
C MET A 1 -19.55 -24.74 9.80
N ARG A 2 -20.40 -25.21 10.73
CA ARG A 2 -20.16 -25.11 12.19
C ARG A 2 -18.78 -25.58 12.64
N LEU A 3 -18.33 -26.74 12.16
CA LEU A 3 -17.01 -27.29 12.49
C LEU A 3 -15.86 -26.37 12.03
N ALA A 4 -15.91 -25.85 10.81
CA ALA A 4 -14.90 -24.94 10.29
C ALA A 4 -14.84 -23.64 11.11
N CYS A 5 -15.99 -23.07 11.45
CA CYS A 5 -16.07 -21.90 12.33
C CYS A 5 -15.47 -22.18 13.71
N ALA A 6 -15.80 -23.33 14.30
CA ALA A 6 -15.26 -23.74 15.61
C ALA A 6 -13.74 -23.94 15.55
N TYR A 7 -13.22 -24.60 14.50
CA TYR A 7 -11.79 -24.78 14.30
C TYR A 7 -11.06 -23.43 14.18
N ARG A 8 -11.53 -22.53 13.32
CA ARG A 8 -10.94 -21.19 13.17
C ARG A 8 -11.01 -20.40 14.48
N ALA A 9 -12.11 -20.52 15.22
CA ALA A 9 -12.27 -19.83 16.51
C ALA A 9 -11.33 -20.37 17.59
N ALA A 10 -11.17 -21.69 17.69
CA ALA A 10 -10.36 -22.35 18.69
C ALA A 10 -8.85 -22.26 18.40
N PHE A 11 -8.45 -22.50 17.15
CA PHE A 11 -7.03 -22.66 16.79
C PHE A 11 -6.44 -21.45 16.08
N LYS A 12 -7.26 -20.48 15.64
CA LYS A 12 -6.82 -19.27 14.91
C LYS A 12 -5.97 -19.59 13.66
N LYS A 13 -6.29 -20.69 12.99
CA LYS A 13 -5.66 -21.12 11.73
C LYS A 13 -6.69 -21.21 10.62
N ASP A 14 -6.20 -21.13 9.39
CA ASP A 14 -7.01 -21.29 8.19
C ASP A 14 -7.65 -22.68 8.14
N VAL A 15 -8.82 -22.74 7.50
CA VAL A 15 -9.59 -23.97 7.32
C VAL A 15 -10.23 -23.94 5.93
N LEU A 16 -10.13 -25.07 5.23
CA LEU A 16 -10.72 -25.25 3.90
C LEU A 16 -11.99 -26.08 4.00
N ILE A 17 -13.04 -25.66 3.30
CA ILE A 17 -14.22 -26.48 3.05
C ILE A 17 -14.22 -26.82 1.57
N ASP A 18 -13.95 -28.08 1.24
CA ASP A 18 -14.13 -28.59 -0.11
C ASP A 18 -15.61 -28.89 -0.35
N LEU A 19 -16.34 -27.91 -0.91
CA LEU A 19 -17.75 -28.05 -1.25
C LEU A 19 -17.90 -28.68 -2.63
N VAL A 20 -17.84 -30.00 -2.68
CA VAL A 20 -17.98 -30.78 -3.91
C VAL A 20 -19.40 -30.64 -4.46
N GLY A 21 -19.52 -30.04 -5.64
CA GLY A 21 -20.78 -29.84 -6.36
C GLY A 21 -20.63 -30.07 -7.86
N TYR A 22 -21.56 -29.53 -8.64
CA TYR A 22 -21.52 -29.59 -10.10
C TYR A 22 -21.93 -28.26 -10.72
N ARG A 23 -21.43 -27.96 -11.93
CA ARG A 23 -21.84 -26.81 -12.72
C ARG A 23 -22.97 -27.24 -13.68
N ARG A 24 -24.16 -26.64 -13.53
CA ARG A 24 -25.35 -27.02 -14.31
C ARG A 24 -25.21 -26.69 -15.80
N HIS A 25 -24.58 -25.56 -16.12
CA HIS A 25 -24.38 -25.04 -17.48
C HIS A 25 -22.87 -25.03 -17.86
N GLY A 26 -22.55 -24.41 -19.00
CA GLY A 26 -21.18 -24.15 -19.45
C GLY A 26 -20.39 -23.22 -18.52
N HIS A 27 -19.20 -22.79 -18.95
CA HIS A 27 -18.39 -21.86 -18.14
C HIS A 27 -19.13 -20.54 -17.87
N ASN A 28 -19.90 -20.13 -18.87
CA ASN A 28 -21.01 -19.19 -18.76
C ASN A 28 -22.27 -19.85 -19.34
N GLU A 29 -23.42 -19.20 -19.21
CA GLU A 29 -24.72 -19.76 -19.61
C GLU A 29 -24.89 -19.93 -21.13
N GLY A 30 -24.09 -19.24 -21.95
CA GLY A 30 -24.09 -19.35 -23.41
C GLY A 30 -23.09 -20.37 -23.96
N ASP A 31 -22.23 -20.93 -23.11
CA ASP A 31 -21.20 -21.90 -23.48
C ASP A 31 -21.77 -23.33 -23.48
N GLU A 32 -21.35 -24.15 -24.45
CA GLU A 32 -21.84 -25.52 -24.62
C GLU A 32 -20.82 -26.55 -24.07
N PRO A 33 -21.01 -27.04 -22.82
CA PRO A 33 -20.05 -27.93 -22.18
C PRO A 33 -20.02 -29.33 -22.80
N MET A 34 -21.03 -29.73 -23.58
CA MET A 34 -21.05 -31.04 -24.23
C MET A 34 -19.87 -31.24 -25.19
N TYR A 35 -19.31 -30.17 -25.77
CA TYR A 35 -18.19 -30.28 -26.70
C TYR A 35 -16.93 -30.85 -26.06
N THR A 36 -16.74 -30.63 -24.76
CA THR A 36 -15.53 -31.05 -24.05
C THR A 36 -15.80 -31.94 -22.83
N GLN A 37 -17.03 -31.97 -22.31
CA GLN A 37 -17.45 -32.80 -21.17
C GLN A 37 -18.81 -33.52 -21.41
N PRO A 38 -18.97 -34.31 -22.47
CA PRO A 38 -20.28 -34.86 -22.88
C PRO A 38 -20.89 -35.83 -21.86
N THR A 39 -20.10 -36.76 -21.31
CA THR A 39 -20.58 -37.77 -20.37
C THR A 39 -21.00 -37.15 -19.04
N ARG A 40 -20.17 -36.24 -18.50
CA ARG A 40 -20.47 -35.50 -17.27
C ARG A 40 -21.70 -34.63 -17.43
N THR A 41 -21.80 -33.89 -18.54
CA THR A 41 -22.95 -33.01 -18.81
C THR A 41 -24.24 -33.82 -18.96
N ALA A 42 -24.19 -34.96 -19.64
CA ALA A 42 -25.34 -35.87 -19.75
C ALA A 42 -25.81 -36.39 -18.39
N ALA A 43 -24.88 -36.74 -17.50
CA ALA A 43 -25.21 -37.16 -16.12
C ALA A 43 -25.83 -36.01 -15.31
N ILE A 44 -25.24 -34.81 -15.36
CA ILE A 44 -25.75 -33.62 -14.67
C ILE A 44 -27.17 -33.29 -15.15
N ARG A 45 -27.41 -33.27 -16.47
CA ARG A 45 -28.74 -32.98 -17.06
C ARG A 45 -29.83 -33.93 -16.53
N LYS A 46 -29.49 -35.19 -16.24
CA LYS A 46 -30.41 -36.18 -15.66
C LYS A 46 -30.56 -36.09 -14.14
N HIS A 47 -29.64 -35.42 -13.45
CA HIS A 47 -29.64 -35.32 -12.00
C HIS A 47 -30.57 -34.19 -11.53
N PRO A 48 -31.49 -34.43 -10.57
CA PRO A 48 -32.34 -33.38 -9.99
C PRO A 48 -31.51 -32.27 -9.35
N THR A 49 -32.07 -31.06 -9.27
CA THR A 49 -31.36 -29.91 -8.67
C THR A 49 -31.18 -30.10 -7.17
N VAL A 50 -30.18 -29.43 -6.57
CA VAL A 50 -29.94 -29.52 -5.12
C VAL A 50 -31.18 -29.13 -4.30
N PRO A 51 -31.94 -28.05 -4.62
CA PRO A 51 -33.19 -27.75 -3.93
C PRO A 51 -34.23 -28.86 -4.03
N GLN A 52 -34.39 -29.49 -5.21
CA GLN A 52 -35.34 -30.60 -5.40
C GLN A 52 -34.94 -31.84 -4.58
N VAL A 53 -33.65 -32.18 -4.55
CA VAL A 53 -33.16 -33.31 -3.74
C VAL A 53 -33.43 -33.06 -2.25
N TRP A 54 -33.17 -31.84 -1.77
CA TRP A 54 -33.38 -31.48 -0.38
C TRP A 54 -34.85 -31.44 0.01
N ALA A 55 -35.70 -30.83 -0.82
CA ALA A 55 -37.14 -30.78 -0.62
C ALA A 55 -37.74 -32.20 -0.58
N SER A 56 -37.40 -33.06 -1.56
CA SER A 56 -37.84 -34.45 -1.59
C SER A 56 -37.46 -35.21 -0.31
N ARG A 57 -36.27 -34.96 0.23
CA ARG A 57 -35.83 -35.56 1.49
C ARG A 57 -36.68 -35.08 2.68
N LEU A 58 -36.87 -33.77 2.83
CA LEU A 58 -37.67 -33.22 3.95
C LEU A 58 -39.12 -33.71 3.92
N VAL A 59 -39.69 -33.86 2.71
CA VAL A 59 -41.02 -34.45 2.53
C VAL A 59 -41.02 -35.92 2.94
N SER A 60 -40.02 -36.71 2.50
CA SER A 60 -39.91 -38.13 2.88
C SER A 60 -39.69 -38.35 4.38
N GLU A 61 -39.04 -37.42 5.06
CA GLU A 61 -38.81 -37.44 6.51
C GLU A 61 -39.99 -36.86 7.31
N GLY A 62 -41.06 -36.38 6.64
CA GLY A 62 -42.25 -35.82 7.29
C GLY A 62 -42.02 -34.47 7.97
N VAL A 63 -40.91 -33.78 7.66
CA VAL A 63 -40.58 -32.46 8.22
C VAL A 63 -41.44 -31.35 7.62
N MET A 64 -41.87 -31.52 6.37
CA MET A 64 -42.81 -30.63 5.67
C MET A 64 -43.63 -31.42 4.64
N SER A 65 -44.76 -30.87 4.21
CA SER A 65 -45.56 -31.46 3.13
C SER A 65 -45.00 -31.09 1.74
N ALA A 66 -45.44 -31.82 0.71
CA ALA A 66 -45.12 -31.48 -0.68
C ALA A 66 -45.70 -30.11 -1.08
N ASP A 67 -46.85 -29.74 -0.54
CA ASP A 67 -47.48 -28.44 -0.78
C ASP A 67 -46.67 -27.31 -0.14
N ASP A 68 -46.12 -27.52 1.06
CA ASP A 68 -45.22 -26.56 1.71
C ASP A 68 -43.97 -26.32 0.84
N ALA A 69 -43.35 -27.40 0.35
CA ALA A 69 -42.18 -27.30 -0.52
C ALA A 69 -42.48 -26.53 -1.82
N ALA A 70 -43.61 -26.82 -2.47
CA ALA A 70 -44.05 -26.11 -3.67
C ALA A 70 -44.44 -24.65 -3.38
N GLN A 71 -44.99 -24.36 -2.20
CA GLN A 71 -45.28 -22.99 -1.77
C GLN A 71 -44.00 -22.18 -1.57
N VAL A 72 -42.95 -22.77 -0.99
CA VAL A 72 -41.64 -22.12 -0.87
C VAL A 72 -41.10 -21.74 -2.26
N GLU A 73 -41.08 -22.67 -3.21
CA GLU A 73 -40.61 -22.41 -4.57
C GLU A 73 -41.41 -21.32 -5.28
N ARG A 74 -42.75 -21.36 -5.16
CA ARG A 74 -43.63 -20.31 -5.69
C ARG A 74 -43.35 -18.95 -5.05
N SER A 75 -43.16 -18.91 -3.73
CA SER A 75 -42.91 -17.66 -3.00
C SER A 75 -41.58 -17.01 -3.42
N VAL A 76 -40.53 -17.80 -3.62
CA VAL A 76 -39.22 -17.32 -4.10
C VAL A 76 -39.33 -16.81 -5.52
N SER A 77 -40.01 -17.55 -6.40
CA SER A 77 -40.21 -17.17 -7.80
C SER A 77 -41.03 -15.88 -7.92
N GLN A 78 -42.12 -15.77 -7.15
CA GLN A 78 -42.94 -14.56 -7.09
C GLN A 78 -42.12 -13.36 -6.59
N ARG A 79 -41.30 -13.56 -5.54
CA ARG A 79 -40.44 -12.49 -5.02
C ARG A 79 -39.46 -11.98 -6.08
N TYR A 80 -38.86 -12.86 -6.89
CA TYR A 80 -38.01 -12.44 -8.01
C TYR A 80 -38.80 -11.70 -9.08
N ALA A 81 -40.01 -12.17 -9.41
CA ALA A 81 -40.89 -11.49 -10.36
C ALA A 81 -41.26 -10.07 -9.87
N ASP A 82 -41.56 -9.90 -8.59
CA ASP A 82 -41.90 -8.62 -7.98
C ASP A 82 -40.70 -7.66 -7.99
N ILE A 83 -39.49 -8.16 -7.67
CA ILE A 83 -38.26 -7.37 -7.77
C ILE A 83 -38.05 -6.90 -9.21
N HIS A 84 -38.20 -7.80 -10.18
CA HIS A 84 -38.05 -7.47 -11.60
C HIS A 84 -39.09 -6.45 -12.08
N ALA A 85 -40.34 -6.59 -11.66
CA ALA A 85 -41.42 -5.65 -11.97
C ALA A 85 -41.12 -4.26 -11.41
N ARG A 86 -40.69 -4.18 -10.13
CA ARG A 86 -40.28 -2.91 -9.51
C ARG A 86 -39.08 -2.29 -10.23
N PHE A 87 -38.08 -3.09 -10.60
CA PHE A 87 -36.92 -2.60 -11.35
C PHE A 87 -37.32 -2.02 -12.71
N LYS A 88 -38.16 -2.73 -13.48
CA LYS A 88 -38.71 -2.22 -14.75
C LYS A 88 -39.50 -0.93 -14.58
N GLN A 89 -40.26 -0.79 -13.50
CA GLN A 89 -40.96 0.47 -13.20
C GLN A 89 -39.97 1.58 -12.82
N SER A 90 -38.88 1.27 -12.11
CA SER A 90 -37.86 2.26 -11.75
C SER A 90 -37.05 2.76 -12.96
N LEU A 91 -36.89 1.94 -14.01
CA LEU A 91 -36.27 2.33 -15.28
C LEU A 91 -37.09 3.37 -16.07
N LEU A 92 -38.37 3.56 -15.75
CA LEU A 92 -39.20 4.65 -16.32
C LEU A 92 -38.97 6.00 -15.61
N GLY A 93 -38.18 6.02 -14.53
CA GLY A 93 -37.62 7.23 -13.92
C GLY A 93 -36.12 7.37 -14.25
N SER A 94 -35.53 8.53 -13.95
CA SER A 94 -34.08 8.73 -14.12
C SER A 94 -33.30 7.70 -13.30
N GLU A 95 -32.43 6.92 -13.93
CA GLU A 95 -31.56 5.95 -13.27
C GLU A 95 -30.70 6.64 -12.20
N LYS A 96 -31.06 6.43 -10.93
CA LYS A 96 -30.15 6.73 -9.82
C LYS A 96 -29.25 5.52 -9.64
N HIS A 97 -28.13 5.51 -10.37
CA HIS A 97 -27.02 4.61 -10.06
C HIS A 97 -26.63 4.78 -8.58
N ALA A 98 -26.14 3.72 -7.94
CA ALA A 98 -25.46 3.87 -6.65
C ALA A 98 -24.46 5.04 -6.82
N PRO A 99 -24.42 6.02 -5.90
CA PRO A 99 -23.57 7.18 -6.09
C PRO A 99 -22.17 6.66 -6.36
N TRP A 100 -21.69 6.87 -7.58
CA TRP A 100 -20.28 6.82 -7.89
C TRP A 100 -19.60 7.70 -6.84
N PRO A 101 -18.41 7.34 -6.31
CA PRO A 101 -17.73 8.24 -5.40
C PRO A 101 -17.74 9.59 -6.06
N ALA A 102 -18.24 10.60 -5.33
CA ALA A 102 -18.37 11.93 -5.86
C ALA A 102 -17.09 12.24 -6.63
N ASP A 103 -17.24 12.70 -7.88
CA ASP A 103 -16.12 13.31 -8.56
C ASP A 103 -15.52 14.25 -7.52
N THR A 104 -14.24 14.05 -7.21
CA THR A 104 -13.50 15.14 -6.62
C THR A 104 -13.47 16.15 -7.75
N VAL A 105 -14.52 16.97 -7.81
CA VAL A 105 -14.56 18.24 -8.51
C VAL A 105 -13.16 18.79 -8.34
N GLU A 106 -12.55 19.21 -9.44
CA GLU A 106 -11.21 19.78 -9.59
C GLU A 106 -10.93 20.95 -8.63
N ALA A 107 -11.13 20.76 -7.34
CA ALA A 107 -10.58 21.56 -6.28
C ALA A 107 -9.10 21.24 -6.36
N ALA A 108 -8.34 22.21 -6.86
CA ALA A 108 -6.88 22.19 -6.76
C ALA A 108 -6.50 21.57 -5.41
N PRO A 109 -5.65 20.53 -5.39
CA PRO A 109 -5.39 19.79 -4.18
C PRO A 109 -5.06 20.76 -3.05
N THR A 110 -5.84 20.71 -1.96
CA THR A 110 -5.67 21.64 -0.85
C THR A 110 -4.21 21.57 -0.42
N PRO A 111 -3.48 22.70 -0.37
CA PRO A 111 -2.07 22.69 0.01
C PRO A 111 -1.91 22.01 1.37
N VAL A 112 -1.17 20.91 1.40
CA VAL A 112 -0.87 20.18 2.63
C VAL A 112 0.37 20.79 3.24
N VAL A 113 0.25 21.29 4.48
CA VAL A 113 1.41 21.77 5.24
C VAL A 113 2.20 20.56 5.73
N THR A 114 3.37 20.35 5.13
CA THR A 114 4.26 19.24 5.48
C THR A 114 5.42 19.65 6.38
N SER A 115 5.64 20.94 6.60
CA SER A 115 6.62 21.43 7.55
C SER A 115 6.33 20.98 8.99
N VAL A 116 7.39 20.85 9.79
CA VAL A 116 7.31 20.47 11.19
C VAL A 116 8.16 21.41 12.03
N ARG A 117 7.63 21.84 13.17
CA ARG A 117 8.36 22.70 14.11
C ARG A 117 9.70 22.06 14.54
N PRO A 118 10.79 22.85 14.64
CA PRO A 118 12.12 22.31 14.89
C PRO A 118 12.21 21.57 16.21
N GLU A 119 11.53 22.04 17.27
CA GLU A 119 11.56 21.40 18.59
C GLU A 119 10.99 19.98 18.54
N ARG A 120 9.99 19.74 17.68
CA ARG A 120 9.41 18.41 17.47
C ARG A 120 10.38 17.49 16.76
N LEU A 121 11.10 17.98 15.75
CA LEU A 121 12.09 17.17 15.02
C LEU A 121 13.29 16.84 15.92
N HIS A 122 13.75 17.78 16.74
CA HIS A 122 14.76 17.50 17.77
C HIS A 122 14.26 16.45 18.77
N PHE A 123 13.04 16.59 19.30
CA PHE A 123 12.47 15.61 20.22
C PHE A 123 12.40 14.20 19.61
N VAL A 124 11.97 14.09 18.35
CA VAL A 124 11.97 12.81 17.62
C VAL A 124 13.40 12.27 17.52
N ASN A 125 14.35 13.05 17.00
CA ASN A 125 15.74 12.62 16.87
C ASN A 125 16.31 12.11 18.21
N GLU A 126 16.14 12.86 19.28
CA GLU A 126 16.60 12.48 20.62
C GLU A 126 16.01 11.16 21.11
N SER A 127 14.71 10.96 20.88
CA SER A 127 14.02 9.74 21.27
C SER A 127 14.48 8.52 20.45
N LEU A 128 14.87 8.72 19.18
CA LEU A 128 15.40 7.64 18.32
C LEU A 128 16.78 7.15 18.76
N LEU A 129 17.52 7.96 19.52
CA LEU A 129 18.84 7.64 20.07
C LEU A 129 18.76 7.04 21.49
N GLN A 130 17.55 6.76 21.98
CA GLN A 130 17.32 6.17 23.29
C GLN A 130 16.77 4.76 23.16
N TRP A 131 17.31 3.86 23.97
CA TRP A 131 16.88 2.48 24.13
C TRP A 131 17.02 2.07 25.60
N PRO A 132 16.38 0.97 26.03
CA PRO A 132 16.44 0.52 27.42
C PRO A 132 17.88 0.32 27.91
N ALA A 133 18.14 0.60 29.19
CA ALA A 133 19.48 0.51 29.77
C ALA A 133 20.07 -0.91 29.73
N ASP A 134 19.21 -1.93 29.69
CA ASP A 134 19.58 -3.34 29.56
C ASP A 134 19.68 -3.79 28.08
N PHE A 135 19.63 -2.87 27.11
CA PHE A 135 19.68 -3.16 25.68
C PHE A 135 21.06 -2.81 25.08
N ALA A 136 21.78 -3.82 24.59
CA ALA A 136 23.10 -3.67 24.00
C ALA A 136 23.03 -3.55 22.47
N VAL A 137 23.01 -2.32 21.95
CA VAL A 137 23.11 -2.06 20.50
C VAL A 137 24.53 -2.34 20.00
N ASN A 138 24.68 -2.79 18.75
CA ASN A 138 25.99 -2.91 18.10
C ASN A 138 26.76 -1.57 18.17
N PRO A 139 27.99 -1.53 18.72
CA PRO A 139 28.70 -0.27 18.94
C PRO A 139 28.97 0.55 17.67
N ARG A 140 29.18 -0.09 16.51
CA ARG A 140 29.36 0.61 15.24
C ARG A 140 28.07 1.28 14.79
N LEU A 141 26.94 0.58 14.94
CA LEU A 141 25.61 1.12 14.63
C LEU A 141 25.24 2.24 15.61
N ALA A 142 25.45 2.06 16.91
CA ALA A 142 25.20 3.10 17.91
C ALA A 142 25.97 4.39 17.58
N LYS A 143 27.27 4.28 17.25
CA LYS A 143 28.08 5.42 16.79
C LYS A 143 27.55 6.06 15.51
N GLN A 144 27.06 5.26 14.56
CA GLN A 144 26.46 5.78 13.33
C GLN A 144 25.15 6.54 13.61
N LEU A 145 24.30 6.00 14.48
CA LEU A 145 23.06 6.66 14.88
C LEU A 145 23.33 7.95 15.66
N GLU A 146 24.28 7.93 16.60
CA GLU A 146 24.59 9.10 17.44
C GLU A 146 25.03 10.33 16.62
N ARG A 147 25.69 10.12 15.47
CA ARG A 147 26.04 11.20 14.53
C ARG A 147 24.82 11.97 14.04
N ARG A 148 23.62 11.39 14.04
CA ARG A 148 22.38 12.09 13.66
C ARG A 148 22.12 13.33 14.53
N ARG A 149 22.57 13.33 15.79
CA ARG A 149 22.51 14.50 16.68
C ARG A 149 23.25 15.71 16.08
N GLU A 150 24.45 15.48 15.52
CA GLU A 150 25.26 16.53 14.89
C GLU A 150 24.57 17.05 13.62
N THR A 151 23.91 16.17 12.85
CA THR A 151 23.23 16.55 11.60
C THR A 151 22.02 17.46 11.79
N MET A 152 21.51 17.56 13.02
CA MET A 152 20.41 18.47 13.36
C MET A 152 20.89 19.91 13.61
N GLY A 153 22.20 20.18 13.62
CA GLY A 153 22.76 21.52 13.76
C GLY A 153 22.87 22.28 12.43
N GLU A 154 23.47 23.48 12.47
CA GLU A 154 23.59 24.39 11.31
C GLU A 154 24.35 23.78 10.11
N GLN A 155 25.30 22.88 10.39
CA GLN A 155 26.10 22.20 9.36
C GLN A 155 25.26 21.22 8.53
N GLY A 156 24.07 20.82 9.02
CA GLY A 156 23.20 19.86 8.35
C GLY A 156 23.84 18.49 8.19
N GLY A 157 23.46 17.79 7.12
CA GLY A 157 23.91 16.41 6.87
C GLY A 157 22.84 15.36 7.15
N ILE A 158 21.56 15.77 7.15
CA ILE A 158 20.44 14.84 7.31
C ILE A 158 20.37 13.95 6.06
N GLU A 159 20.79 12.70 6.23
CA GLU A 159 20.75 11.65 5.20
C GLU A 159 19.34 11.07 5.03
N TRP A 160 19.15 10.28 3.98
CA TRP A 160 17.83 9.76 3.56
C TRP A 160 17.09 8.99 4.66
N GLY A 161 17.76 8.04 5.32
CA GLY A 161 17.18 7.26 6.41
C GLY A 161 16.91 8.08 7.67
N HIS A 162 17.61 9.19 7.88
CA HIS A 162 17.34 10.11 8.99
C HIS A 162 16.08 10.94 8.69
N ALA A 163 15.98 11.54 7.50
CA ALA A 163 14.78 12.27 7.07
C ALA A 163 13.52 11.39 7.09
N GLU A 164 13.64 10.13 6.67
CA GLU A 164 12.55 9.15 6.75
C GLU A 164 12.06 8.93 8.19
N ALA A 165 12.99 8.69 9.11
CA ALA A 165 12.65 8.48 10.52
C ALA A 165 12.01 9.72 11.17
N LEU A 166 12.49 10.92 10.80
CA LEU A 166 11.88 12.20 11.23
C LEU A 166 10.46 12.37 10.67
N ALA A 167 10.22 11.97 9.42
CA ALA A 167 8.88 11.99 8.81
C ALA A 167 7.93 11.07 9.58
N PHE A 168 8.34 9.83 9.82
CA PHE A 168 7.53 8.85 10.55
C PHE A 168 7.27 9.28 11.98
N GLY A 169 8.31 9.69 12.72
CA GLY A 169 8.17 10.14 14.11
C GLY A 169 7.24 11.35 14.24
N SER A 170 7.33 12.31 13.32
CA SER A 170 6.43 13.48 13.33
C SER A 170 4.98 13.11 13.04
N LEU A 171 4.72 12.15 12.15
CA LEU A 171 3.37 11.67 11.82
C LEU A 171 2.72 10.90 12.98
N ILE A 172 3.45 9.96 13.61
CA ILE A 172 2.89 9.16 14.71
C ILE A 172 2.63 9.99 15.96
N LEU A 173 3.39 11.07 16.19
CA LEU A 173 3.08 12.06 17.24
C LEU A 173 1.74 12.77 16.99
N ASP A 174 1.36 12.96 15.73
CA ASP A 174 0.12 13.61 15.33
C ASP A 174 -1.07 12.66 15.22
N GLY A 175 -0.87 11.37 15.46
CA GLY A 175 -1.93 10.34 15.42
C GLY A 175 -2.04 9.59 14.10
N MET A 176 -1.23 9.94 13.10
CA MET A 176 -1.15 9.21 11.84
C MET A 176 -0.23 8.01 12.02
N SER A 177 -0.80 6.80 12.00
CA SER A 177 -0.01 5.58 12.12
C SER A 177 0.88 5.38 10.89
N VAL A 178 1.96 4.64 11.03
CA VAL A 178 2.86 4.29 9.92
C VAL A 178 3.06 2.79 9.92
N ARG A 179 2.83 2.18 8.76
CA ARG A 179 3.04 0.75 8.53
C ARG A 179 3.95 0.56 7.34
N ILE A 180 5.07 -0.12 7.51
CA ILE A 180 6.00 -0.46 6.42
C ILE A 180 6.24 -1.97 6.39
N THR A 181 6.06 -2.58 5.22
CA THR A 181 6.40 -3.99 5.01
C THR A 181 7.21 -4.19 3.74
N GLY A 182 8.10 -5.18 3.79
CA GLY A 182 9.00 -5.48 2.69
C GLY A 182 10.10 -6.43 3.16
N GLN A 183 10.85 -6.97 2.22
CA GLN A 183 11.96 -7.88 2.54
C GLN A 183 13.09 -7.08 3.18
N ASP A 184 13.49 -7.46 4.39
CA ASP A 184 14.50 -6.76 5.20
C ASP A 184 14.21 -5.29 5.52
N ALA A 185 12.93 -4.87 5.45
CA ALA A 185 12.50 -3.49 5.64
C ALA A 185 12.90 -2.90 7.01
N GLU A 186 13.01 -3.71 8.07
CA GLU A 186 13.42 -3.29 9.42
C GLU A 186 14.81 -2.63 9.43
N ARG A 187 15.78 -3.26 8.75
CA ARG A 187 17.15 -2.74 8.59
C ARG A 187 17.25 -1.81 7.38
N GLY A 188 16.43 -2.08 6.37
CA GLY A 188 16.59 -1.63 5.00
C GLY A 188 17.63 -2.49 4.27
N THR A 189 17.35 -2.83 3.01
CA THR A 189 18.24 -3.60 2.13
C THR A 189 19.66 -3.03 2.14
N PHE A 190 19.77 -1.70 1.98
CA PHE A 190 21.04 -0.96 1.96
C PHE A 190 21.57 -0.54 3.35
N SER A 191 21.01 -1.10 4.44
CA SER A 191 21.43 -0.78 5.82
C SER A 191 21.46 0.73 6.10
N HIS A 192 20.37 1.41 5.75
CA HIS A 192 20.24 2.86 5.88
C HIS A 192 19.18 3.25 6.94
N ARG A 193 18.21 2.37 7.20
CA ARG A 193 17.01 2.67 7.99
C ARG A 193 17.21 2.37 9.47
N HIS A 194 17.50 1.11 9.79
CA HIS A 194 17.64 0.62 11.17
C HIS A 194 16.47 0.98 12.09
N SER A 195 15.23 0.86 11.61
CA SER A 195 14.02 1.11 12.40
C SER A 195 13.83 0.11 13.54
N VAL A 196 14.45 -1.08 13.41
CA VAL A 196 14.54 -2.08 14.48
C VAL A 196 16.00 -2.36 14.79
N LEU A 197 16.35 -2.20 16.07
CA LEU A 197 17.63 -2.54 16.65
C LEU A 197 17.57 -3.97 17.19
N ASN A 198 18.70 -4.67 17.14
CA ASN A 198 18.84 -6.01 17.71
C ASN A 198 19.90 -5.96 18.82
N ASP A 199 19.55 -6.49 19.98
CA ASP A 199 20.47 -6.64 21.10
C ASP A 199 21.54 -7.69 20.74
N VAL A 200 22.82 -7.31 20.83
CA VAL A 200 23.93 -8.17 20.37
C VAL A 200 24.15 -9.40 21.25
N ASN A 201 23.61 -9.41 22.47
CA ASN A 201 23.80 -10.49 23.43
C ASN A 201 22.61 -11.46 23.44
N THR A 202 21.41 -10.95 23.20
CA THR A 202 20.15 -11.71 23.38
C THR A 202 19.33 -11.88 22.11
N GLY A 203 19.58 -11.10 21.06
CA GLY A 203 18.75 -11.05 19.87
C GLY A 203 17.39 -10.38 20.07
N ARG A 204 17.12 -9.82 21.26
CA ARG A 204 15.91 -9.04 21.55
C ARG A 204 15.82 -7.86 20.57
N LYS A 205 14.66 -7.68 19.97
CA LYS A 205 14.37 -6.56 19.06
C LYS A 205 13.84 -5.35 19.83
N TYR A 206 14.23 -4.15 19.42
CA TYR A 206 13.68 -2.89 19.91
C TYR A 206 13.52 -1.90 18.76
N ALA A 207 12.33 -1.32 18.63
CA ALA A 207 12.02 -0.33 17.60
C ALA A 207 11.81 1.04 18.26
N PRO A 208 12.76 1.99 18.15
CA PRO A 208 12.64 3.29 18.81
C PRO A 208 11.37 4.07 18.41
N LEU A 209 10.99 4.05 17.13
CA LEU A 209 9.76 4.70 16.66
C LEU A 209 8.48 4.11 17.27
N ALA A 210 8.43 2.78 17.46
CA ALA A 210 7.28 2.12 18.10
C ALA A 210 7.17 2.43 19.61
N ASN A 211 8.24 2.97 20.21
CA ASN A 211 8.33 3.34 21.61
C ASN A 211 8.52 4.86 21.78
N LEU A 212 8.20 5.65 20.75
CA LEU A 212 8.35 7.11 20.78
C LEU A 212 7.43 7.71 21.86
N PRO A 213 7.96 8.38 22.90
CA PRO A 213 7.11 8.91 23.96
C PRO A 213 6.11 9.95 23.45
N GLY A 214 4.85 9.82 23.89
CA GLY A 214 3.78 10.73 23.48
C GLY A 214 3.23 10.50 22.07
N ALA A 215 3.64 9.43 21.37
CA ALA A 215 3.03 9.04 20.11
C ALA A 215 1.54 8.70 20.29
N LYS A 216 0.72 9.17 19.34
CA LYS A 216 -0.73 8.93 19.29
C LYS A 216 -1.12 7.89 18.24
N GLY A 217 -0.27 7.71 17.22
CA GLY A 217 -0.37 6.68 16.20
C GLY A 217 0.60 5.54 16.46
N ALA A 218 0.39 4.40 15.80
CA ALA A 218 1.27 3.25 15.87
C ALA A 218 2.38 3.33 14.83
N PHE A 219 3.57 2.79 15.15
CA PHE A 219 4.61 2.51 14.16
C PHE A 219 4.82 1.01 14.05
N GLU A 220 4.53 0.48 12.87
CA GLU A 220 4.67 -0.93 12.53
C GLU A 220 5.66 -1.11 11.39
N VAL A 221 6.68 -1.94 11.60
CA VAL A 221 7.62 -2.35 10.56
C VAL A 221 7.78 -3.86 10.59
N TYR A 222 7.64 -4.49 9.42
CA TYR A 222 7.73 -5.94 9.30
C TYR A 222 8.65 -6.34 8.15
N ASN A 223 9.60 -7.22 8.45
CA ASN A 223 10.26 -8.02 7.41
C ASN A 223 9.22 -9.01 6.86
N SER A 224 8.85 -8.85 5.60
CA SER A 224 7.89 -9.74 4.95
C SER A 224 8.50 -11.10 4.64
N ALA A 225 7.65 -12.08 4.33
CA ALA A 225 8.10 -13.26 3.59
C ALA A 225 8.69 -12.86 2.23
N LEU A 226 9.43 -13.77 1.60
CA LEU A 226 9.98 -13.59 0.25
C LEU A 226 8.85 -13.74 -0.80
N SER A 227 7.94 -12.78 -0.81
CA SER A 227 6.79 -12.72 -1.72
C SER A 227 6.41 -11.28 -2.00
N GLU A 228 6.32 -10.91 -3.27
CA GLU A 228 5.92 -9.58 -3.70
C GLU A 228 4.41 -9.53 -3.91
N THR A 229 3.83 -10.49 -4.64
CA THR A 229 2.42 -10.48 -5.04
C THR A 229 1.49 -10.50 -3.83
N ALA A 230 1.67 -11.44 -2.90
CA ALA A 230 0.76 -11.60 -1.77
C ALA A 230 0.92 -10.47 -0.75
N VAL A 231 2.16 -10.01 -0.53
CA VAL A 231 2.45 -8.94 0.43
C VAL A 231 1.94 -7.60 -0.10
N LEU A 232 2.19 -7.26 -1.37
CA LEU A 232 1.66 -6.03 -1.97
C LEU A 232 0.12 -6.04 -1.99
N ALA A 233 -0.51 -7.18 -2.28
CA ALA A 233 -1.97 -7.32 -2.22
C ALA A 233 -2.51 -7.09 -0.80
N PHE A 234 -1.81 -7.61 0.22
CA PHE A 234 -2.16 -7.39 1.62
C PHE A 234 -2.06 -5.91 1.98
N GLU A 235 -0.97 -5.23 1.63
CA GLU A 235 -0.79 -3.81 1.93
C GLU A 235 -1.76 -2.91 1.15
N TYR A 236 -2.11 -3.26 -0.09
CA TYR A 236 -3.20 -2.62 -0.81
C TYR A 236 -4.51 -2.71 -0.02
N GLY A 237 -4.91 -3.93 0.38
CA GLY A 237 -6.12 -4.13 1.17
C GLY A 237 -6.11 -3.37 2.50
N TYR A 238 -4.97 -3.34 3.18
CA TYR A 238 -4.78 -2.55 4.40
C TYR A 238 -4.98 -1.06 4.13
N SER A 239 -4.36 -0.52 3.08
CA SER A 239 -4.40 0.91 2.73
C SER A 239 -5.78 1.43 2.34
N VAL A 240 -6.66 0.55 1.82
CA VAL A 240 -8.04 0.88 1.47
C VAL A 240 -8.92 1.03 2.72
N VAL A 241 -8.61 0.29 3.80
CA VAL A 241 -9.41 0.28 5.04
C VAL A 241 -8.86 1.23 6.09
N ALA A 242 -7.54 1.23 6.31
CA ALA A 242 -6.88 2.02 7.36
C ALA A 242 -6.56 3.44 6.88
N THR A 243 -7.57 4.29 6.85
CA THR A 243 -7.49 5.68 6.39
C THR A 243 -6.73 6.63 7.33
N ASP A 244 -6.30 6.17 8.50
CA ASP A 244 -5.48 6.88 9.50
C ASP A 244 -4.04 6.33 9.57
N THR A 245 -3.64 5.58 8.54
CA THR A 245 -2.30 4.98 8.43
C THR A 245 -1.63 5.39 7.12
N LEU A 246 -0.34 5.75 7.18
CA LEU A 246 0.57 5.76 6.04
C LEU A 246 1.09 4.34 5.82
N THR A 247 0.56 3.67 4.81
CA THR A 247 0.93 2.28 4.46
C THR A 247 1.97 2.28 3.36
N LEU A 248 3.12 1.63 3.61
CA LEU A 248 4.23 1.51 2.68
C LEU A 248 4.55 0.04 2.42
N TRP A 249 4.79 -0.27 1.15
CA TRP A 249 5.43 -1.51 0.71
C TRP A 249 6.78 -1.19 0.07
N GLU A 250 7.84 -1.86 0.50
CA GLU A 250 9.20 -1.69 -0.02
C GLU A 250 9.65 -2.96 -0.78
N ALA A 251 9.98 -2.79 -2.06
CA ALA A 251 10.67 -3.81 -2.82
C ALA A 251 12.16 -3.84 -2.43
N GLN A 252 12.78 -5.03 -2.38
CA GLN A 252 14.22 -5.12 -2.06
C GLN A 252 15.08 -4.38 -3.10
N PHE A 253 14.75 -4.56 -4.37
CA PHE A 253 15.12 -3.70 -5.50
C PHE A 253 13.86 -3.43 -6.31
N GLY A 254 13.76 -2.25 -6.92
CA GLY A 254 12.59 -1.87 -7.70
C GLY A 254 12.33 -2.80 -8.89
N ASP A 255 13.35 -3.46 -9.41
CA ASP A 255 13.28 -4.41 -10.52
C ASP A 255 12.31 -5.58 -10.25
N PHE A 256 12.18 -6.01 -8.99
CA PHE A 256 11.33 -7.14 -8.57
C PHE A 256 9.83 -6.80 -8.48
N VAL A 257 9.47 -5.53 -8.69
CA VAL A 257 8.07 -5.07 -8.65
C VAL A 257 7.18 -5.79 -9.69
N ASN A 258 7.79 -6.30 -10.76
CA ASN A 258 7.11 -7.05 -11.82
C ASN A 258 6.44 -8.35 -11.33
N VAL A 259 6.91 -8.96 -10.24
CA VAL A 259 6.28 -10.17 -9.67
C VAL A 259 4.88 -9.86 -9.15
N ALA A 260 4.63 -8.61 -8.73
CA ALA A 260 3.33 -8.16 -8.24
C ALA A 260 2.49 -7.44 -9.31
N GLN A 261 2.82 -7.57 -10.60
CA GLN A 261 2.14 -6.86 -11.70
C GLN A 261 0.61 -7.03 -11.71
N PRO A 262 0.02 -8.22 -11.46
CA PRO A 262 -1.43 -8.34 -11.42
C PRO A 262 -2.10 -7.47 -10.34
N ILE A 263 -1.42 -7.23 -9.22
CA ILE A 263 -1.92 -6.37 -8.14
C ILE A 263 -1.84 -4.90 -8.57
N ILE A 264 -0.75 -4.53 -9.24
CA ILE A 264 -0.53 -3.18 -9.75
C ILE A 264 -1.61 -2.83 -10.77
N ASP A 265 -1.74 -3.66 -11.82
CA ASP A 265 -2.62 -3.37 -12.96
C ASP A 265 -4.10 -3.40 -12.56
N GLN A 266 -4.49 -4.43 -11.80
CA GLN A 266 -5.92 -4.69 -11.59
C GLN A 266 -6.48 -3.99 -10.37
N PHE A 267 -5.62 -3.55 -9.43
CA PHE A 267 -6.01 -2.88 -8.20
C PHE A 267 -5.40 -1.49 -8.09
N ILE A 268 -4.08 -1.37 -7.87
CA ILE A 268 -3.45 -0.09 -7.52
C ILE A 268 -3.69 0.99 -8.58
N VAL A 269 -3.63 0.63 -9.86
CA VAL A 269 -3.81 1.59 -10.98
C VAL A 269 -5.30 1.91 -11.25
N ALA A 270 -6.21 1.02 -10.86
CA ALA A 270 -7.59 1.01 -11.35
C ALA A 270 -8.66 1.03 -10.23
N ASP A 271 -8.26 1.13 -8.96
CA ASP A 271 -9.10 1.00 -7.78
C ASP A 271 -10.29 1.96 -7.79
N ARG A 272 -10.03 3.25 -8.03
CA ARG A 272 -11.05 4.28 -8.08
C ARG A 272 -11.90 4.16 -9.32
N ALA A 273 -11.27 3.95 -10.48
CA ALA A 273 -11.98 3.88 -11.76
C ALA A 273 -12.94 2.68 -11.85
N LYS A 274 -12.62 1.56 -11.19
CA LYS A 274 -13.45 0.34 -11.22
C LYS A 274 -14.42 0.23 -10.06
N TRP A 275 -13.99 0.63 -8.86
CA TRP A 275 -14.73 0.34 -7.62
C TRP A 275 -14.90 1.56 -6.73
N GLY A 276 -14.38 2.71 -7.14
CA GLY A 276 -14.49 3.92 -6.36
C GLY A 276 -13.71 3.92 -5.05
N GLN A 277 -12.69 3.07 -4.95
CA GLN A 277 -11.85 2.95 -3.77
C GLN A 277 -10.71 3.97 -3.81
N ASP A 278 -10.32 4.47 -2.63
CA ASP A 278 -9.15 5.34 -2.47
C ASP A 278 -8.07 4.58 -1.67
N SER A 279 -6.94 4.29 -2.32
CA SER A 279 -5.74 3.76 -1.64
C SER A 279 -4.70 4.86 -1.42
N GLY A 280 -4.16 4.92 -0.20
CA GLY A 280 -3.00 5.75 0.15
C GLY A 280 -1.65 5.04 0.05
N LEU A 281 -1.61 3.84 -0.55
CA LEU A 281 -0.43 2.97 -0.55
C LEU A 281 0.79 3.67 -1.17
N VAL A 282 1.93 3.54 -0.50
CA VAL A 282 3.25 3.95 -1.01
C VAL A 282 4.02 2.72 -1.46
N MET A 283 4.48 2.72 -2.70
CA MET A 283 5.42 1.73 -3.21
C MET A 283 6.82 2.35 -3.26
N LEU A 284 7.72 1.86 -2.42
CA LEU A 284 9.12 2.25 -2.40
C LEU A 284 9.92 1.30 -3.29
N LEU A 285 10.43 1.82 -4.41
CA LEU A 285 11.08 1.05 -5.45
C LEU A 285 12.53 1.51 -5.64
N PRO A 286 13.53 0.83 -5.05
CA PRO A 286 14.92 1.19 -5.23
C PRO A 286 15.33 1.20 -6.71
N HIS A 287 15.84 2.34 -7.19
CA HIS A 287 16.09 2.62 -8.59
C HIS A 287 17.40 3.39 -8.78
N GLY A 288 18.14 3.08 -9.86
CA GLY A 288 19.34 3.82 -10.26
C GLY A 288 20.32 2.96 -11.04
N TYR A 289 20.85 3.49 -12.15
CA TYR A 289 21.88 2.84 -12.95
C TYR A 289 23.26 3.05 -12.30
N GLU A 290 23.77 2.01 -11.65
CA GLU A 290 24.98 2.04 -10.82
C GLU A 290 25.92 0.85 -11.12
N GLY A 291 25.76 0.23 -12.30
CA GLY A 291 26.63 -0.88 -12.73
C GLY A 291 26.34 -2.24 -12.08
N GLN A 292 25.20 -2.40 -11.39
CA GLN A 292 24.83 -3.64 -10.68
C GLN A 292 24.10 -4.68 -11.57
N GLY A 293 23.98 -4.43 -12.86
CA GLY A 293 23.33 -5.34 -13.82
C GLY A 293 21.83 -5.10 -14.03
N PRO A 294 21.19 -5.92 -14.88
CA PRO A 294 19.84 -5.68 -15.38
C PRO A 294 18.72 -5.81 -14.34
N GLU A 295 18.92 -6.58 -13.27
CA GLU A 295 17.93 -6.84 -12.21
C GLU A 295 18.17 -6.02 -10.93
N HIS A 296 19.05 -5.02 -10.98
CA HIS A 296 19.38 -4.16 -9.83
C HIS A 296 19.51 -2.69 -10.20
N SER A 297 18.83 -2.27 -11.28
CA SER A 297 18.98 -0.93 -11.86
C SER A 297 17.66 -0.21 -12.08
N SER A 298 16.63 -0.91 -12.57
CA SER A 298 15.41 -0.28 -13.07
C SER A 298 14.15 -0.78 -12.37
N ALA A 299 13.49 0.13 -11.66
CA ALA A 299 12.13 -0.04 -11.19
C ALA A 299 11.08 0.08 -12.32
N ARG A 300 11.51 0.20 -13.58
CA ARG A 300 10.64 0.34 -14.76
C ARG A 300 9.73 1.57 -14.67
N LEU A 301 10.32 2.71 -14.33
CA LEU A 301 9.64 4.01 -14.20
C LEU A 301 8.70 4.29 -15.37
N GLU A 302 9.13 3.99 -16.59
CA GLU A 302 8.36 4.15 -17.82
C GLU A 302 7.01 3.42 -17.80
N ARG A 303 6.94 2.25 -17.16
CA ARG A 303 5.70 1.47 -17.05
C ARG A 303 4.69 2.17 -16.15
N PHE A 304 5.14 2.69 -15.01
CA PHE A 304 4.26 3.44 -14.12
C PHE A 304 3.78 4.74 -14.76
N LEU A 305 4.65 5.44 -15.50
CA LEU A 305 4.23 6.62 -16.27
C LEU A 305 3.20 6.27 -17.35
N GLN A 306 3.37 5.15 -18.05
CA GLN A 306 2.38 4.66 -19.04
C GLN A 306 1.03 4.33 -18.42
N LEU A 307 1.01 3.83 -17.19
CA LEU A 307 -0.20 3.48 -16.44
C LEU A 307 -0.88 4.69 -15.76
N CYS A 308 -0.26 5.88 -15.80
CA CYS A 308 -0.86 7.09 -15.24
C CYS A 308 -1.97 7.60 -16.16
N ALA A 309 -3.18 7.76 -15.61
CA ALA A 309 -4.30 8.40 -16.27
C ALA A 309 -5.25 8.97 -15.21
N GLU A 310 -5.95 10.07 -15.51
CA GLU A 310 -7.04 10.60 -14.66
C GLU A 310 -6.65 10.83 -13.18
N GLY A 311 -5.36 11.13 -12.91
CA GLY A 311 -4.86 11.33 -11.56
C GLY A 311 -4.92 10.10 -10.65
N ASN A 312 -4.95 8.90 -11.25
CA ASN A 312 -5.04 7.62 -10.54
C ASN A 312 -3.88 7.37 -9.57
N MET A 313 -2.67 7.84 -9.87
CA MET A 313 -1.51 7.72 -8.98
C MET A 313 -0.54 8.90 -9.12
N THR A 314 0.40 8.99 -8.17
CA THR A 314 1.53 9.92 -8.22
C THR A 314 2.82 9.13 -8.41
N VAL A 315 3.64 9.51 -9.38
CA VAL A 315 4.98 8.93 -9.59
C VAL A 315 6.02 9.99 -9.23
N ALA A 316 6.94 9.65 -8.32
CA ALA A 316 7.94 10.58 -7.80
C ALA A 316 9.34 9.97 -7.82
N TYR A 317 10.34 10.80 -8.13
CA TYR A 317 11.76 10.43 -8.09
C TYR A 317 12.56 11.54 -7.42
N CYS A 318 12.53 11.54 -6.08
CA CYS A 318 13.19 12.57 -5.27
C CYS A 318 14.71 12.53 -5.44
N SER A 319 15.36 13.69 -5.28
CA SER A 319 16.82 13.82 -5.28
C SER A 319 17.40 14.21 -3.92
N THR A 320 16.59 14.68 -2.96
CA THR A 320 17.05 15.06 -1.61
C THR A 320 16.24 14.40 -0.48
N PRO A 321 16.84 14.18 0.71
CA PRO A 321 16.15 13.71 1.90
C PRO A 321 14.98 14.59 2.34
N ALA A 322 15.10 15.92 2.26
CA ALA A 322 14.00 16.84 2.59
C ALA A 322 12.79 16.65 1.66
N GLN A 323 13.02 16.44 0.37
CA GLN A 323 11.95 16.14 -0.58
C GLN A 323 11.24 14.82 -0.23
N TYR A 324 12.01 13.79 0.16
CA TYR A 324 11.43 12.52 0.61
C TYR A 324 10.62 12.68 1.91
N PHE A 325 11.14 13.42 2.89
CA PHE A 325 10.41 13.75 4.12
C PHE A 325 9.06 14.41 3.84
N HIS A 326 9.06 15.46 3.01
CA HIS A 326 7.84 16.19 2.66
C HIS A 326 6.90 15.35 1.81
N LEU A 327 7.41 14.49 0.91
CA LEU A 327 6.59 13.59 0.10
C LEU A 327 5.85 12.58 0.96
N LEU A 328 6.51 11.96 1.94
CA LEU A 328 5.90 11.01 2.87
C LEU A 328 4.79 11.67 3.70
N ARG A 329 5.07 12.86 4.25
CA ARG A 329 4.08 13.63 5.03
C ARG A 329 2.92 14.09 4.16
N ARG A 330 3.19 14.55 2.93
CA ARG A 330 2.15 14.93 1.95
C ARG A 330 1.23 13.75 1.67
N GLN A 331 1.80 12.57 1.46
CA GLN A 331 1.04 11.36 1.17
C GLN A 331 0.15 10.94 2.34
N ALA A 332 0.64 11.05 3.57
CA ALA A 332 -0.11 10.70 4.76
C ALA A 332 -1.28 11.67 5.04
N LEU A 333 -1.07 12.96 4.77
CA LEU A 333 -1.97 14.05 5.15
C LEU A 333 -2.90 14.50 4.00
N ARG A 334 -2.65 14.13 2.74
CA ARG A 334 -3.50 14.53 1.62
C ARG A 334 -4.86 13.83 1.62
N ALA A 335 -5.85 14.55 1.12
CA ALA A 335 -7.14 14.01 0.70
C ALA A 335 -7.50 14.60 -0.68
N PRO A 336 -8.00 13.81 -1.66
CA PRO A 336 -8.16 12.35 -1.60
C PRO A 336 -6.81 11.61 -1.62
N ARG A 337 -6.83 10.38 -1.10
CA ARG A 337 -5.69 9.46 -1.10
C ARG A 337 -5.57 8.79 -2.47
N ARG A 338 -4.35 8.80 -3.00
CA ARG A 338 -3.99 8.15 -4.26
C ARG A 338 -2.67 7.40 -4.06
N PRO A 339 -2.46 6.25 -4.70
CA PRO A 339 -1.18 5.57 -4.62
C PRO A 339 0.01 6.46 -4.99
N LEU A 340 1.12 6.26 -4.29
CA LEU A 340 2.39 6.91 -4.54
C LEU A 340 3.43 5.87 -4.96
N ILE A 341 3.93 5.98 -6.19
CA ILE A 341 5.06 5.20 -6.69
C ILE A 341 6.32 6.05 -6.50
N CYS A 342 7.18 5.66 -5.57
CA CYS A 342 8.40 6.40 -5.24
C CYS A 342 9.63 5.63 -5.71
N MET A 343 10.34 6.19 -6.68
CA MET A 343 11.65 5.73 -7.09
C MET A 343 12.65 6.10 -5.97
N GLN A 344 12.97 5.12 -5.14
CA GLN A 344 13.85 5.30 -3.98
C GLN A 344 15.31 5.21 -4.44
N PRO A 345 16.22 6.05 -3.92
CA PRO A 345 17.61 5.97 -4.33
C PRO A 345 18.33 4.79 -3.70
N LYS A 346 19.49 4.46 -4.28
CA LYS A 346 20.46 3.51 -3.71
C LYS A 346 21.73 4.23 -3.28
N SER A 347 22.48 4.83 -4.21
CA SER A 347 23.69 5.60 -3.89
C SER A 347 23.43 6.89 -3.11
N LEU A 348 22.35 7.62 -3.42
CA LEU A 348 22.01 8.88 -2.71
C LEU A 348 21.67 8.68 -1.23
N LEU A 349 21.47 7.44 -0.78
CA LEU A 349 21.23 7.15 0.64
C LEU A 349 22.35 7.66 1.54
N ARG A 350 23.58 7.83 1.01
CA ARG A 350 24.78 8.27 1.74
C ARG A 350 25.60 9.31 0.98
N LEU A 351 25.09 9.88 -0.11
CA LEU A 351 25.83 10.87 -0.89
C LEU A 351 25.83 12.21 -0.12
N PRO A 352 26.99 12.74 0.31
CA PRO A 352 27.03 13.98 1.11
C PRO A 352 26.40 15.19 0.40
N GLN A 353 26.57 15.28 -0.92
CA GLN A 353 25.99 16.34 -1.76
C GLN A 353 24.45 16.30 -1.79
N ALA A 354 23.85 15.14 -1.52
CA ALA A 354 22.41 14.99 -1.47
C ALA A 354 21.82 15.32 -0.09
N ALA A 355 22.63 15.45 0.97
CA ALA A 355 22.14 15.63 2.33
C ALA A 355 21.38 16.96 2.51
N SER A 356 20.39 16.95 3.40
CA SER A 356 19.57 18.14 3.71
C SER A 356 19.95 18.78 5.04
N LYS A 357 19.47 20.00 5.27
CA LYS A 357 19.56 20.72 6.54
C LYS A 357 18.22 20.69 7.27
N LEU A 358 18.22 20.89 8.59
CA LEU A 358 17.00 20.96 9.38
C LEU A 358 15.99 21.99 8.85
N ASP A 359 16.48 23.15 8.41
CA ASP A 359 15.65 24.23 7.83
C ASP A 359 14.84 23.77 6.62
N ASP A 360 15.35 22.83 5.82
CA ASP A 360 14.63 22.30 4.66
C ASP A 360 13.36 21.53 5.09
N LEU A 361 13.36 20.92 6.28
CA LEU A 361 12.22 20.20 6.86
C LEU A 361 11.27 21.13 7.61
N VAL A 362 11.80 22.20 8.22
CA VAL A 362 11.05 23.13 9.07
C VAL A 362 10.34 24.22 8.26
N HIS A 363 11.00 24.75 7.23
CA HIS A 363 10.50 25.87 6.44
C HIS A 363 10.12 25.47 5.00
N GLY A 364 10.59 24.31 4.55
CA GLY A 364 10.34 23.81 3.21
C GLY A 364 9.00 23.09 3.03
N GLY A 365 8.84 22.54 1.83
CA GLY A 365 7.73 21.69 1.41
C GLY A 365 8.15 20.85 0.21
N PHE A 366 7.29 19.93 -0.23
CA PHE A 366 7.57 19.14 -1.43
C PHE A 366 7.51 20.02 -2.68
N GLN A 367 8.61 20.07 -3.43
CA GLN A 367 8.72 20.76 -4.70
C GLN A 367 8.61 19.76 -5.86
N SER A 368 7.65 19.94 -6.77
CA SER A 368 7.53 19.05 -7.95
C SER A 368 8.65 19.25 -8.97
N VAL A 369 9.25 20.44 -8.98
CA VAL A 369 10.42 20.82 -9.78
C VAL A 369 11.32 21.64 -8.86
N ILE A 370 12.61 21.32 -8.83
CA ILE A 370 13.61 22.04 -8.07
C ILE A 370 14.45 22.82 -9.08
N ASP A 371 14.57 24.13 -8.88
CA ASP A 371 15.40 24.99 -9.73
C ASP A 371 16.88 24.81 -9.39
N ASP A 372 17.77 25.14 -10.32
CA ASP A 372 19.21 25.08 -10.08
C ASP A 372 19.63 26.24 -9.14
N PRO A 373 20.13 25.95 -7.92
CA PRO A 373 20.45 26.99 -6.94
C PRO A 373 21.64 27.87 -7.37
N ILE A 374 22.49 27.39 -8.27
CA ILE A 374 23.64 28.13 -8.81
C ILE A 374 23.18 28.97 -10.01
N ALA A 375 22.53 28.33 -10.99
CA ALA A 375 22.12 29.03 -12.21
C ALA A 375 21.01 30.07 -11.96
N SER A 376 20.17 29.87 -10.93
CA SER A 376 19.13 30.83 -10.55
C SER A 376 19.67 32.20 -10.10
N GLN A 377 20.95 32.30 -9.75
CA GLN A 377 21.62 33.57 -9.41
C GLN A 377 22.06 34.36 -10.65
N HIS A 378 22.22 33.69 -11.80
CA HIS A 378 22.72 34.26 -13.05
C HIS A 378 21.83 33.87 -14.25
N ARG A 379 20.51 34.01 -14.09
CA ARG A 379 19.51 33.53 -15.08
C ARG A 379 19.76 34.06 -16.50
N ASP A 380 20.18 35.31 -16.62
CA ASP A 380 20.41 35.97 -17.91
C ASP A 380 21.63 35.39 -18.67
N GLU A 381 22.52 34.68 -17.98
CA GLU A 381 23.71 34.04 -18.56
C GLU A 381 23.43 32.60 -19.03
N VAL A 382 22.28 32.03 -18.65
CA VAL A 382 21.91 30.64 -18.96
C VAL A 382 21.60 30.47 -20.45
N ARG A 383 22.35 29.58 -21.13
CA ARG A 383 22.18 29.29 -22.57
C ARG A 383 21.52 27.94 -22.87
N ARG A 384 21.43 27.06 -21.88
CA ARG A 384 20.91 25.69 -22.03
C ARG A 384 20.30 25.24 -20.71
N ILE A 385 19.12 24.63 -20.79
CA ILE A 385 18.44 23.99 -19.66
C ILE A 385 18.52 22.48 -19.86
N VAL A 386 18.98 21.77 -18.84
CA VAL A 386 19.02 20.30 -18.82
C VAL A 386 17.99 19.82 -17.80
N PHE A 387 16.91 19.22 -18.27
CA PHE A 387 15.94 18.58 -17.39
C PHE A 387 16.44 17.19 -16.98
N CYS A 388 16.33 16.89 -15.69
CA CYS A 388 16.69 15.60 -15.13
C CYS A 388 15.78 15.23 -13.96
N ALA A 389 15.83 13.97 -13.52
CA ALA A 389 15.12 13.49 -12.35
C ALA A 389 15.97 12.47 -11.59
N GLY A 390 15.88 12.50 -10.26
CA GLY A 390 16.58 11.57 -9.39
C GLY A 390 18.11 11.71 -9.42
N LYS A 391 18.81 10.58 -9.33
CA LYS A 391 20.26 10.56 -9.07
C LYS A 391 21.13 11.24 -10.12
N VAL A 392 20.68 11.31 -11.37
CA VAL A 392 21.50 11.80 -12.50
C VAL A 392 21.80 13.30 -12.38
N TYR A 393 21.09 14.02 -11.52
CA TYR A 393 21.44 15.40 -11.17
C TYR A 393 22.85 15.52 -10.55
N TYR A 394 23.32 14.48 -9.86
CA TYR A 394 24.61 14.47 -9.16
C TYR A 394 25.75 13.85 -9.97
N ASP A 395 25.45 13.27 -11.15
CA ASP A 395 26.45 12.75 -12.09
C ASP A 395 26.99 13.91 -12.95
#